data_AF-A0A1Z1WPQ3-F1
#
_entry.id   AF-A0A1Z1WPQ3-F1
#
_cell.length_a   1.000
_cell.length_b   1.000
_cell.length_c   1.000
_cell.angle_alpha   90.00
_cell.angle_beta   90.00
_cell.angle_gamma   90.00
#
_symmetry.space_group_name_H-M   'P 1'
#
loop_
_entity.id
_entity.type
_entity.pdbx_description
1 polymer ?
#
loop_
_entity_poly.entity_id
_entity_poly.type
_entity_poly.pdbx_seq_one_letter_code
_entity_poly.pdbx_strand_id
1 'polypeptide(L)'
;MFLRALLAAALLRRPQLAAMKQTVAAPDWIQADGVRYGMGIAWRPGGGGSGGGRSARGRDEGVWFHGGTHLGIVSESGVTADGSRAATVAAFTLRTDERGDAQARAALRLVDRALRR
;
A
#
# COMPACT_ATOMS: atom_id res chain seq x y z
N MET A 1 -5.09 14.02 -3.85
CA MET A 1 -4.79 12.57 -3.99
C MET A 1 -5.76 11.77 -3.15
N PHE A 2 -6.49 10.82 -3.76
CA PHE A 2 -7.58 10.04 -3.13
C PHE A 2 -7.16 9.36 -1.82
N LEU A 3 -6.06 8.58 -1.84
CA LEU A 3 -5.58 7.85 -0.66
C LEU A 3 -5.24 8.77 0.52
N ARG A 4 -4.71 9.97 0.30
CA ARG A 4 -4.46 10.93 1.39
C ARG A 4 -5.76 11.36 2.06
N ALA A 5 -6.76 11.74 1.27
CA ALA A 5 -8.06 12.15 1.80
C ALA A 5 -8.79 11.00 2.52
N LEU A 6 -8.66 9.78 1.99
CA LEU A 6 -9.23 8.58 2.60
C LEU A 6 -8.62 8.30 3.99
N LEU A 7 -7.29 8.26 4.08
CA LEU A 7 -6.59 7.95 5.33
C LEU A 7 -6.62 9.11 6.33
N ALA A 8 -6.80 10.34 5.87
CA ALA A 8 -7.07 11.51 6.71
C ALA A 8 -8.53 11.56 7.24
N ALA A 9 -9.35 10.53 6.98
CA ALA A 9 -10.76 10.47 7.35
C ALA A 9 -11.61 11.63 6.79
N ALA A 10 -11.23 12.17 5.63
CA ALA A 10 -11.96 13.26 4.97
C ALA A 10 -13.07 12.74 4.03
N LEU A 11 -13.03 11.45 3.65
CA LEU A 11 -13.99 10.84 2.72
C LEU A 11 -15.01 9.90 3.40
N LEU A 12 -14.68 9.38 4.58
CA LEU A 12 -15.49 8.41 5.31
C LEU A 12 -15.57 8.81 6.78
N ARG A 13 -16.69 8.52 7.44
CA ARG A 13 -16.78 8.65 8.89
C ARG A 13 -15.78 7.71 9.55
N ARG A 14 -15.25 8.09 10.72
CA ARG A 14 -14.25 7.28 11.45
C ARG A 14 -14.62 5.79 11.60
N PRO A 15 -15.87 5.41 11.93
CA PRO A 15 -16.24 3.98 12.03
C PRO A 15 -16.14 3.24 10.68
N GLN A 16 -16.46 3.90 9.57
CA GLN A 16 -16.37 3.31 8.23
C GLN A 16 -14.90 3.14 7.81
N LEU A 17 -14.05 4.14 8.06
CA LEU A 17 -12.61 4.03 7.81
C LEU A 17 -11.99 2.93 8.70
N ALA A 18 -12.40 2.84 9.95
CA ALA A 18 -11.94 1.79 10.86
C ALA A 18 -12.33 0.40 10.34
N ALA A 19 -13.57 0.20 9.91
CA ALA A 19 -14.01 -1.04 9.29
C ALA A 19 -13.20 -1.35 8.02
N MET A 20 -12.96 -0.35 7.17
CA MET A 20 -12.18 -0.52 5.94
C MET A 20 -10.73 -0.95 6.20
N LYS A 21 -10.14 -0.48 7.31
CA LYS A 21 -8.80 -0.86 7.81
C LYS A 21 -8.79 -2.15 8.64
N GLN A 22 -9.91 -2.82 8.88
CA GLN A 22 -9.90 -4.17 9.45
C GLN A 22 -9.41 -5.13 8.38
N THR A 23 -8.28 -5.77 8.63
CA THR A 23 -7.56 -6.56 7.62
C THR A 23 -7.43 -8.01 8.01
N VAL A 24 -7.37 -8.89 7.01
CA VAL A 24 -6.97 -10.30 7.11
C VAL A 24 -5.62 -10.52 6.45
N ALA A 25 -4.94 -11.63 6.74
CA ALA A 25 -3.69 -11.96 6.05
C ALA A 25 -3.93 -12.23 4.56
N ALA A 26 -3.05 -11.73 3.69
CA ALA A 26 -3.14 -11.88 2.24
C ALA A 26 -1.74 -12.09 1.62
N PRO A 27 -1.07 -13.21 1.95
CA PRO A 27 0.34 -13.43 1.60
C PRO A 27 0.61 -13.49 0.09
N ASP A 28 -0.38 -13.90 -0.70
CA ASP A 28 -0.22 -14.12 -2.14
C ASP A 28 -0.72 -12.95 -3.01
N TRP A 29 -1.15 -11.83 -2.41
CA TRP A 29 -1.75 -10.73 -3.17
C TRP A 29 -0.72 -9.94 -3.99
N ILE A 30 0.45 -9.69 -3.40
CA ILE A 30 1.60 -9.10 -4.08
C ILE A 30 2.88 -9.79 -3.61
N GLN A 31 3.98 -9.59 -4.33
CA GLN A 31 5.30 -10.10 -3.93
C GLN A 31 5.93 -9.26 -2.81
N ALA A 32 5.30 -9.26 -1.63
CA ALA A 32 5.81 -8.66 -0.40
C ALA A 32 5.34 -9.45 0.83
N ASP A 33 6.19 -9.54 1.84
CA ASP A 33 5.87 -10.26 3.07
C ASP A 33 4.93 -9.47 3.98
N GLY A 34 4.13 -10.20 4.78
CA GLY A 34 3.30 -9.60 5.82
C GLY A 34 2.11 -8.77 5.32
N VAL A 35 1.76 -8.91 4.04
CA VAL A 35 0.64 -8.22 3.41
C VAL A 35 -0.68 -8.60 4.05
N ARG A 36 -1.52 -7.59 4.26
CA ARG A 36 -2.87 -7.74 4.80
C ARG A 36 -3.86 -6.95 3.96
N TYR A 37 -5.08 -7.46 3.83
CA TYR A 37 -6.11 -6.88 2.97
C TYR A 37 -7.39 -6.59 3.77
N GLY A 38 -7.90 -5.37 3.65
CA GLY A 38 -9.15 -4.90 4.25
C GLY A 38 -10.22 -4.69 3.19
N MET A 39 -11.20 -3.82 3.45
CA MET A 39 -12.26 -3.57 2.46
C MET A 39 -11.77 -2.60 1.37
N GLY A 40 -11.23 -3.13 0.27
CA GLY A 40 -10.78 -2.31 -0.86
C GLY A 40 -9.54 -1.47 -0.59
N ILE A 41 -8.79 -1.79 0.48
CA ILE A 41 -7.47 -1.22 0.75
C ILE A 41 -6.62 -2.27 1.46
N ALA A 42 -5.32 -2.25 1.18
CA ALA A 42 -4.38 -3.17 1.77
C ALA A 42 -3.29 -2.45 2.54
N TRP A 43 -2.58 -3.24 3.35
CA TRP A 43 -1.48 -2.78 4.18
C TRP A 43 -0.30 -3.75 4.04
N ARG A 44 0.92 -3.20 4.04
CA ARG A 44 2.15 -3.98 4.11
C ARG A 44 3.20 -3.30 4.99
N PRO A 45 4.15 -4.07 5.57
CA PRO A 45 5.36 -3.50 6.14
C PRO A 45 6.14 -2.71 5.09
N GLY A 46 6.66 -1.52 5.44
CA GLY A 46 7.37 -0.65 4.49
C GLY A 46 7.41 0.84 4.89
N GLY A 47 7.88 1.71 3.98
CA GLY A 47 7.79 3.17 4.15
C GLY A 47 8.82 3.86 5.07
N GLY A 48 9.85 3.16 5.55
CA GLY A 48 10.99 3.78 6.25
C GLY A 48 10.76 4.23 7.70
N GLY A 49 9.65 3.83 8.34
CA GLY A 49 9.57 3.80 9.80
C GLY A 49 10.24 2.52 10.30
N SER A 50 11.34 2.65 11.02
CA SER A 50 12.14 1.54 11.54
C SER A 50 11.34 0.68 12.53
N GLY A 51 10.78 -0.44 12.08
CA GLY A 51 10.14 -1.39 12.99
C GLY A 51 9.25 -2.42 12.33
N GLY A 52 9.83 -3.38 11.60
CA GLY A 52 9.14 -4.64 11.28
C GLY A 52 8.86 -5.41 12.57
N GLY A 53 7.75 -5.12 13.23
CA GLY A 53 7.38 -5.76 14.48
C GLY A 53 5.94 -5.47 14.86
N ARG A 54 5.19 -6.52 15.20
CA ARG A 54 3.85 -6.41 15.79
C ARG A 54 3.98 -5.61 17.09
N SER A 55 3.59 -4.34 17.09
CA SER A 55 3.43 -3.58 18.32
C SER A 55 2.22 -4.12 19.09
N ALA A 56 2.45 -4.61 20.30
CA ALA A 56 1.41 -4.91 21.30
C ALA A 56 0.60 -3.65 21.72
N ARG A 57 0.91 -2.47 21.16
CA ARG A 57 0.21 -1.19 21.38
C ARG A 57 -0.18 -0.46 20.08
N GLY A 58 -0.36 -1.16 18.95
CA GLY A 58 -1.23 -0.71 17.86
C GLY A 58 -0.85 0.58 17.11
N ARG A 59 0.44 0.86 16.87
CA ARG A 59 0.85 1.96 15.95
C ARG A 59 1.37 1.39 14.63
N ASP A 60 0.45 1.23 13.66
CA ASP A 60 0.43 1.82 12.31
C ASP A 60 1.76 2.13 11.56
N GLU A 61 2.84 1.39 11.76
CA GLU A 61 4.09 1.53 10.97
C GLU A 61 4.04 0.64 9.72
N GLY A 62 3.48 1.17 8.63
CA GLY A 62 3.50 0.52 7.32
C GLY A 62 2.85 1.39 6.23
N VAL A 63 2.72 0.81 5.04
CA VAL A 63 2.17 1.50 3.87
C VAL A 63 0.77 0.96 3.60
N TRP A 64 -0.21 1.86 3.59
CA TRP A 64 -1.54 1.56 3.06
C TRP A 64 -1.53 1.78 1.55
N PHE A 65 -2.13 0.87 0.78
CA PHE A 65 -2.01 0.91 -0.67
C PHE A 65 -3.13 0.17 -1.39
N HIS A 66 -3.18 0.41 -2.69
CA HIS A 66 -3.86 -0.43 -3.65
C HIS A 66 -3.15 -0.31 -5.00
N GLY A 67 -2.65 -1.42 -5.53
CA GLY A 67 -2.11 -1.51 -6.89
C GLY A 67 -3.16 -2.04 -7.86
N GLY A 68 -2.84 -2.03 -9.15
CA GLY A 68 -3.72 -2.57 -10.19
C GLY A 68 -2.92 -3.04 -11.38
N THR A 69 -3.38 -4.12 -12.01
CA THR A 69 -2.86 -4.56 -13.30
C THR A 69 -4.01 -4.64 -14.28
N HIS A 70 -3.86 -3.97 -15.42
CA HIS A 70 -4.77 -4.03 -16.54
C HIS A 70 -3.94 -4.08 -17.84
N LEU A 71 -4.57 -4.44 -18.96
CA LEU A 71 -3.92 -4.41 -20.26
C LEU A 71 -3.33 -3.01 -20.54
N GLY A 72 -2.00 -2.96 -20.70
CA GLY A 72 -1.25 -1.74 -20.99
C GLY A 72 -0.94 -0.84 -19.80
N ILE A 73 -1.35 -1.19 -18.57
CA ILE A 73 -1.00 -0.41 -17.37
C ILE A 73 -0.84 -1.28 -16.12
N VAL A 74 0.26 -1.05 -15.41
CA VAL A 74 0.50 -1.56 -14.05
C VAL A 74 0.67 -0.37 -13.12
N SER A 75 -0.12 -0.30 -12.07
CA SER A 75 -0.07 0.77 -11.07
C SER A 75 0.30 0.23 -9.69
N GLU A 76 1.07 1.03 -8.97
CA GLU A 76 1.41 0.81 -7.57
C GLU A 76 1.20 2.12 -6.80
N SER A 77 0.80 2.04 -5.54
CA SER A 77 0.55 3.23 -4.74
C SER A 77 0.94 3.04 -3.29
N GLY A 78 0.94 4.11 -2.53
CA GLY A 78 1.16 4.03 -1.10
C GLY A 78 0.82 5.32 -0.40
N VAL A 79 0.37 5.21 0.85
CA VAL A 79 0.08 6.33 1.74
C VAL A 79 0.46 5.95 3.18
N THR A 80 0.97 6.91 3.93
CA THR A 80 1.19 6.74 5.37
C THR A 80 -0.14 6.59 6.11
N ALA A 81 -0.13 5.94 7.28
CA ALA A 81 -1.35 5.68 8.05
C ALA A 81 -2.14 6.94 8.44
N ASP A 82 -1.47 8.09 8.52
CA ASP A 82 -2.06 9.40 8.82
C ASP A 82 -2.45 10.21 7.57
N GLY A 83 -2.21 9.69 6.36
CA GLY A 83 -2.49 10.41 5.10
C GLY A 83 -1.53 11.57 4.79
N SER A 84 -0.49 11.79 5.59
CA SER A 84 0.41 12.94 5.43
C SER A 84 1.21 12.90 4.13
N ARG A 85 1.61 11.69 3.68
CA ARG A 85 2.38 11.48 2.45
C ARG A 85 1.78 10.36 1.62
N ALA A 86 1.78 10.53 0.30
CA ALA A 86 1.38 9.50 -0.63
C ALA A 86 2.25 9.54 -1.89
N ALA A 87 2.40 8.38 -2.52
CA ALA A 87 3.07 8.22 -3.81
C ALA A 87 2.25 7.27 -4.69
N THR A 88 2.29 7.49 -6.00
CA THR A 88 1.66 6.62 -7.01
C THR A 88 2.61 6.47 -8.18
N VAL A 89 2.75 5.23 -8.66
CA VAL A 89 3.48 4.87 -9.88
C VAL A 89 2.47 4.31 -10.86
N ALA A 90 2.56 4.74 -12.12
CA ALA A 90 1.84 4.13 -13.24
C ALA A 90 2.88 3.81 -14.32
N ALA A 91 3.01 2.54 -14.65
CA ALA A 91 3.87 2.05 -15.72
C ALA A 91 2.99 1.60 -16.89
N PHE A 92 3.23 2.16 -18.08
CA PHE A 92 2.58 1.73 -19.32
C PHE A 92 3.28 0.49 -19.84
N THR A 93 2.85 -0.66 -19.33
CA THR A 93 3.45 -1.97 -19.58
C THR A 93 2.38 -3.04 -19.36
N LEU A 94 2.70 -4.28 -19.73
CA LEU A 94 1.91 -5.45 -19.39
C LEU A 94 2.77 -6.42 -18.59
N ARG A 95 2.26 -6.91 -17.46
CA ARG A 95 2.94 -7.87 -16.61
C ARG A 95 2.57 -9.30 -17.04
N THR A 96 3.40 -9.91 -17.88
CA THR A 96 3.19 -11.28 -18.43
C THR A 96 4.29 -12.27 -18.06
N ASP A 97 5.39 -11.80 -17.50
CA ASP A 97 6.60 -12.59 -17.29
C ASP A 97 7.41 -12.12 -16.06
N GLU A 98 8.57 -12.75 -15.86
CA GLU A 98 9.50 -12.43 -14.77
C GLU A 98 10.04 -10.99 -14.82
N ARG A 99 10.14 -10.40 -16.01
CA ARG A 99 10.55 -9.00 -16.17
C ARG A 99 9.46 -8.07 -15.65
N GLY A 100 8.20 -8.37 -15.96
CA GLY A 100 7.05 -7.67 -15.39
C GLY A 100 7.00 -7.78 -13.86
N ASP A 101 7.30 -8.95 -13.31
CA ASP A 101 7.44 -9.17 -11.86
C ASP A 101 8.56 -8.32 -11.26
N ALA A 102 9.73 -8.26 -11.92
CA ALA A 102 10.83 -7.43 -11.47
C ALA A 102 10.48 -5.92 -11.48
N GLN A 103 9.71 -5.47 -12.47
CA GLN A 103 9.19 -4.10 -12.54
C GLN A 103 8.18 -3.82 -11.41
N ALA A 104 7.28 -4.75 -11.11
CA ALA A 104 6.34 -4.62 -9.99
C ALA A 104 7.08 -4.48 -8.65
N ARG A 105 8.10 -5.31 -8.40
CA ARG A 105 8.97 -5.18 -7.22
C ARG A 105 9.71 -3.85 -7.18
N ALA A 106 10.16 -3.35 -8.34
CA ALA A 106 10.80 -2.04 -8.42
C ALA A 106 9.84 -0.89 -8.11
N ALA A 107 8.59 -0.96 -8.57
CA ALA A 107 7.54 0.01 -8.26
C ALA A 107 7.23 0.06 -6.76
N LEU A 108 7.14 -1.10 -6.09
CA LEU A 108 6.98 -1.19 -4.64
C LEU A 108 8.13 -0.47 -3.90
N ARG A 109 9.38 -0.73 -4.31
CA ARG A 109 10.56 -0.05 -3.73
C ARG A 109 10.58 1.45 -3.99
N LEU A 110 10.13 1.88 -5.17
CA LEU A 110 10.04 3.29 -5.52
C LEU A 110 9.02 4.02 -4.63
N VAL A 111 7.83 3.44 -4.45
CA VAL A 111 6.82 3.95 -3.51
C VAL A 111 7.39 3.99 -2.10
N ASP A 112 8.02 2.91 -1.63
CA ASP A 112 8.63 2.89 -0.30
C ASP A 112 9.64 4.00 -0.13
N ARG A 113 10.53 4.22 -1.11
CA ARG A 113 11.55 5.28 -1.09
C ARG A 113 10.92 6.67 -1.08
N ALA A 114 9.90 6.91 -1.90
CA ALA A 114 9.17 8.18 -1.94
C ALA A 114 8.43 8.47 -0.62
N LEU A 115 8.06 7.42 0.11
CA LEU A 115 7.49 7.51 1.44
C LEU A 115 8.55 7.44 2.55
N ARG A 116 9.86 7.42 2.29
CA ARG A 116 10.85 7.60 3.38
C ARG A 116 10.99 9.09 3.71
N ARG A 117 11.41 9.38 4.93
CA ARG A 117 11.84 10.74 5.30
C ARG A 117 13.28 10.94 4.86
#